data_AF-A0A945J573-F1
#
_entry.id   AF-A0A945J573-F1
#
_cell.length_a   1.000
_cell.length_b   1.000
_cell.length_c   1.000
_cell.angle_alpha   90.00
_cell.angle_beta   90.00
_cell.angle_gamma   90.00
#
_symmetry.space_group_name_H-M   'P 1'
#
loop_
_entity.id
_entity.type
_entity.pdbx_description
1 polymer ?
#
loop_
_entity_poly.entity_id
_entity_poly.type
_entity_poly.pdbx_seq_one_letter_code
_entity_poly.pdbx_strand_id
1 'polypeptide(L)'
;PELNTRPHAQLVFCIDVRSESFRRHIEAQGSYETLGFAGFFGISISHQPFDSIQRGLLCPVLLTPNHAVTETPRSGEGAALKKYSSGTRWSLLGDHLFHDMKHHPIGSMMAIDVLGLFFSLGLAGKTLFHKTFHVITSTIQKGFTHRVSTQVSISTPTDPQNPEIGEVNAEGIPDGLSLGFSLSERATFIENGLRAMGLTKNFARLMCLCGHGSETDNNPYYGALDCGACGGKPGDANARVFAAMANEPEVRNILKGNGLLIPDDTWFLPGKHNTTTDRIKFYDLEELPDSHKGDLQALNKDLEEAGAKQALERCHRIPNTPTEISPEQAFAHVEERSCDWANPRPEWGLAGNGAFLIGRRKLSRELDLGGRSFLHSYDPVADPEGAILEKIMTAPLIVTQWINAGYYFSAVDPHGYGSGSKVLHNVVGGVGMMLGTQSDLQMGFPLQTVNNGKTHYHEPMRLLAIIEQTPNVISSIIQKHAILQQLFHNEWLTLVALDPNDFEFHRYNPDATWERVDVP
;
A
#
# COMPACT_ATOMS: atom_id res chain seq x y z
N PRO A 1 -2.52 11.72 -18.98
CA PRO A 1 -3.92 11.26 -19.21
C PRO A 1 -4.18 10.92 -20.67
N GLU A 2 -4.67 9.71 -20.90
CA GLU A 2 -4.62 9.04 -22.19
C GLU A 2 -5.99 8.93 -22.89
N LEU A 3 -7.08 9.09 -22.14
CA LEU A 3 -8.42 9.10 -22.72
C LEU A 3 -8.70 10.45 -23.40
N ASN A 4 -9.24 10.40 -24.63
CA ASN A 4 -9.68 11.59 -25.37
C ASN A 4 -10.97 12.20 -24.80
N THR A 5 -11.71 11.42 -24.01
CA THR A 5 -12.90 11.84 -23.25
C THR A 5 -12.60 11.84 -21.76
N ARG A 6 -13.29 12.68 -21.00
CA ARG A 6 -13.15 12.72 -19.55
C ARG A 6 -13.64 11.38 -18.95
N PRO A 7 -12.81 10.62 -18.21
CA PRO A 7 -13.23 9.38 -17.59
C PRO A 7 -14.27 9.61 -16.48
N HIS A 8 -15.04 8.56 -16.16
CA HIS A 8 -15.98 8.57 -15.02
C HIS A 8 -15.23 8.77 -13.70
N ALA A 9 -14.13 8.06 -13.52
CA ALA A 9 -13.18 8.25 -12.43
C ALA A 9 -11.76 7.91 -12.88
N GLN A 10 -10.77 8.54 -12.23
CA GLN A 10 -9.37 8.12 -12.35
C GLN A 10 -8.91 7.58 -11.00
N LEU A 11 -8.19 6.46 -11.02
CA LEU A 11 -7.75 5.77 -9.81
C LEU A 11 -6.23 5.60 -9.82
N VAL A 12 -5.55 6.21 -8.86
CA VAL A 12 -4.12 6.01 -8.65
C VAL A 12 -3.95 4.89 -7.64
N PHE A 13 -3.32 3.79 -8.05
CA PHE A 13 -2.98 2.67 -7.18
C PHE A 13 -1.50 2.69 -6.81
N CYS A 14 -1.17 2.04 -5.69
CA CYS A 14 0.22 1.67 -5.40
C CYS A 14 0.82 0.88 -6.58
N ILE A 15 2.13 1.02 -6.82
CA ILE A 15 2.89 0.24 -7.82
C ILE A 15 2.87 -1.28 -7.61
N ASP A 16 2.28 -1.76 -6.51
CA ASP A 16 2.20 -3.16 -6.09
C ASP A 16 1.67 -4.10 -7.19
N VAL A 17 2.34 -5.26 -7.37
CA VAL A 17 1.98 -6.24 -8.42
C VAL A 17 0.58 -6.84 -8.23
N ARG A 18 0.03 -6.84 -7.00
CA ARG A 18 -1.33 -7.31 -6.72
C ARG A 18 -2.38 -6.28 -7.13
N SER A 19 -1.99 -5.02 -7.27
CA SER A 19 -2.86 -3.98 -7.83
C SER A 19 -2.85 -3.97 -9.36
N GLU A 20 -1.85 -4.59 -10.02
CA GLU A 20 -1.76 -4.64 -11.49
C GLU A 20 -2.99 -5.29 -12.13
N SER A 21 -3.33 -6.52 -11.74
CA SER A 21 -4.48 -7.20 -12.32
C SER A 21 -5.82 -6.58 -11.88
N PHE A 22 -5.91 -6.03 -10.66
CA PHE A 22 -7.10 -5.27 -10.22
C PHE A 22 -7.38 -4.09 -11.15
N ARG A 23 -6.33 -3.36 -11.56
CA ARG A 23 -6.44 -2.21 -12.48
C ARG A 23 -7.02 -2.61 -13.83
N ARG A 24 -6.60 -3.75 -14.39
CA ARG A 24 -7.18 -4.30 -15.62
C ARG A 24 -8.67 -4.61 -15.46
N HIS A 25 -9.07 -5.20 -14.33
CA HIS A 25 -10.47 -5.53 -14.08
C HIS A 25 -11.36 -4.30 -13.93
N ILE A 26 -10.91 -3.25 -13.24
CA ILE A 26 -11.72 -2.02 -13.11
C ILE A 26 -11.79 -1.26 -14.44
N GLU A 27 -10.70 -1.16 -15.20
CA GLU A 27 -10.71 -0.55 -16.54
C GLU A 27 -11.65 -1.29 -17.51
N ALA A 28 -11.86 -2.59 -17.32
CA ALA A 28 -12.81 -3.37 -18.12
C ALA A 28 -14.29 -3.14 -17.76
N GLN A 29 -14.61 -2.48 -16.63
CA GLN A 29 -16.00 -2.21 -16.24
C GLN A 29 -16.60 -0.98 -16.92
N GLY A 30 -15.78 -0.05 -17.39
CA GLY A 30 -16.28 1.19 -17.96
C GLY A 30 -15.19 2.19 -18.32
N SER A 31 -15.57 3.45 -18.44
CA SER A 31 -14.64 4.54 -18.79
C SER A 31 -13.81 4.98 -17.59
N TYR A 32 -12.99 4.08 -17.06
CA TYR A 32 -12.02 4.34 -15.98
C TYR A 32 -10.60 4.44 -16.54
N GLU A 33 -9.77 5.24 -15.87
CA GLU A 33 -8.32 5.31 -16.15
C GLU A 33 -7.56 5.06 -14.86
N THR A 34 -6.58 4.15 -14.90
CA THR A 34 -5.77 3.84 -13.72
C THR A 34 -4.33 4.30 -13.89
N LEU A 35 -3.77 4.83 -12.81
CA LEU A 35 -2.37 5.21 -12.72
C LEU A 35 -1.68 4.39 -11.64
N GLY A 36 -0.37 4.24 -11.76
CA GLY A 36 0.47 3.60 -10.75
C GLY A 36 1.43 4.61 -10.14
N PHE A 37 1.52 4.65 -8.82
CA PHE A 37 2.47 5.51 -8.13
C PHE A 37 2.90 4.87 -6.81
N ALA A 38 4.07 5.22 -6.27
CA ALA A 38 4.50 4.64 -5.01
C ALA A 38 3.51 5.01 -3.88
N GLY A 39 3.14 4.05 -3.03
CA GLY A 39 2.00 4.18 -2.10
C GLY A 39 2.11 5.28 -1.04
N PHE A 40 3.28 5.92 -0.88
CA PHE A 40 3.47 7.09 -0.02
C PHE A 40 3.15 8.42 -0.72
N PHE A 41 2.82 8.38 -2.02
CA PHE A 41 2.41 9.52 -2.86
C PHE A 41 3.40 10.70 -2.87
N GLY A 42 4.70 10.43 -2.69
CA GLY A 42 5.73 11.47 -2.66
C GLY A 42 5.78 12.26 -1.34
N ILE A 43 4.96 11.89 -0.36
CA ILE A 43 4.77 12.59 0.91
C ILE A 43 5.35 11.73 2.03
N SER A 44 6.59 12.02 2.44
CA SER A 44 7.26 11.30 3.53
C SER A 44 6.85 11.86 4.89
N ILE A 45 6.01 11.12 5.63
CA ILE A 45 5.42 11.58 6.89
C ILE A 45 5.67 10.63 8.07
N SER A 46 5.70 11.21 9.26
CA SER A 46 5.53 10.55 10.54
C SER A 46 4.08 10.72 10.99
N HIS A 47 3.28 9.65 10.90
CA HIS A 47 1.84 9.69 11.14
C HIS A 47 1.48 9.09 12.51
N GLN A 48 0.67 9.81 13.28
CA GLN A 48 0.04 9.30 14.50
C GLN A 48 -1.46 9.07 14.27
N PRO A 49 -1.92 7.80 14.31
CA PRO A 49 -3.36 7.49 14.30
C PRO A 49 -4.08 8.06 15.53
N PHE A 50 -5.39 8.29 15.40
CA PHE A 50 -6.20 8.96 16.43
C PHE A 50 -6.16 8.26 17.80
N ASP A 51 -6.14 6.93 17.83
CA ASP A 51 -6.20 6.12 19.04
C ASP A 51 -4.85 5.50 19.45
N SER A 52 -3.75 6.02 18.89
CA SER A 52 -2.41 5.50 19.12
C SER A 52 -1.48 6.55 19.70
N ILE A 53 -0.65 6.15 20.67
CA ILE A 53 0.50 6.94 21.14
C ILE A 53 1.75 6.74 20.26
N GLN A 54 1.76 5.70 19.43
CA GLN A 54 2.88 5.38 18.56
C GLN A 54 2.74 6.05 17.20
N ARG A 55 3.85 6.59 16.69
CA ARG A 55 3.98 7.15 15.35
C ARG A 55 4.56 6.12 14.38
N GLY A 56 3.94 6.02 13.22
CA GLY A 56 4.47 5.24 12.09
C GLY A 56 5.20 6.14 11.11
N LEU A 57 6.44 5.77 10.74
CA LEU A 57 7.10 6.34 9.57
C LEU A 57 6.45 5.73 8.33
N LEU A 58 5.88 6.57 7.46
CA LEU A 58 5.17 6.19 6.23
C LEU A 58 5.91 6.72 5.00
N CYS A 59 7.08 6.13 4.75
CA CYS A 59 7.93 6.40 3.60
C CYS A 59 8.83 5.18 3.34
N PRO A 60 9.50 5.11 2.18
CA PRO A 60 10.51 4.10 1.93
C PRO A 60 11.63 4.17 2.99
N VAL A 61 12.23 3.03 3.34
CA VAL A 61 13.27 2.93 4.38
C VAL A 61 14.52 3.77 4.06
N LEU A 62 14.78 4.03 2.78
CA LEU A 62 15.85 4.92 2.30
C LEU A 62 15.58 6.42 2.54
N LEU A 63 14.37 6.80 2.96
CA LEU A 63 14.00 8.18 3.25
C LEU A 63 13.72 8.36 4.74
N THR A 64 14.07 9.53 5.26
CA THR A 64 13.64 9.98 6.60
C THR A 64 12.48 10.97 6.42
N PRO A 65 11.35 10.80 7.13
CA PRO A 65 10.26 11.76 7.05
C PRO A 65 10.68 13.09 7.69
N ASN A 66 10.24 14.19 7.09
CA ASN A 66 10.53 15.54 7.59
C ASN A 66 9.31 16.19 8.25
N HIS A 67 8.10 15.64 8.02
CA HIS A 67 6.84 16.20 8.50
C HIS A 67 6.12 15.21 9.42
N ALA A 68 5.56 15.73 10.50
CA ALA A 68 4.68 15.02 11.40
C ALA A 68 3.23 15.42 11.14
N VAL A 69 2.35 14.43 11.06
CA VAL A 69 0.90 14.61 10.99
C VAL A 69 0.23 13.77 12.06
N THR A 70 -0.96 14.19 12.47
CA THR A 70 -1.74 13.53 13.52
C THR A 70 -3.18 13.43 13.07
N GLU A 71 -3.79 12.28 13.29
CA GLU A 71 -5.21 12.08 13.06
C GLU A 71 -6.02 12.54 14.28
N THR A 72 -7.02 13.37 14.05
CA THR A 72 -7.85 13.98 15.10
C THR A 72 -9.34 13.78 14.81
N PRO A 73 -10.22 13.75 15.82
CA PRO A 73 -11.67 13.73 15.60
C PRO A 73 -12.12 14.98 14.85
N ARG A 74 -13.10 14.82 13.96
CA ARG A 74 -13.74 15.96 13.31
C ARG A 74 -14.53 16.81 14.30
N SER A 75 -14.70 18.10 13.96
CA SER A 75 -15.54 19.01 14.73
C SER A 75 -16.97 18.48 14.83
N GLY A 76 -17.55 18.46 16.03
CA GLY A 76 -18.92 17.97 16.26
C GLY A 76 -19.01 16.52 16.74
N GLU A 77 -17.91 15.75 16.70
CA GLU A 77 -17.87 14.35 17.14
C GLU A 77 -17.81 14.17 18.67
N GLY A 78 -18.04 15.22 19.48
CA GLY A 78 -17.87 15.16 20.93
C GLY A 78 -18.75 14.11 21.64
N ALA A 79 -19.95 13.85 21.13
CA ALA A 79 -20.82 12.78 21.65
C ALA A 79 -20.30 11.37 21.28
N ALA A 80 -19.83 11.19 20.04
CA ALA A 80 -19.23 9.95 19.57
C ALA A 80 -17.93 9.66 20.34
N LEU A 81 -17.09 10.67 20.53
CA LEU A 81 -15.83 10.61 21.29
C LEU A 81 -16.07 10.19 22.74
N LYS A 82 -17.07 10.75 23.43
CA LYS A 82 -17.43 10.34 24.79
C LYS A 82 -17.82 8.87 24.84
N LYS A 83 -18.66 8.41 23.90
CA LYS A 83 -19.05 7.00 23.81
C LYS A 83 -17.85 6.09 23.50
N TYR A 84 -17.02 6.46 22.54
CA TYR A 84 -15.79 5.76 22.20
C TYR A 84 -14.88 5.62 23.42
N SER A 85 -14.55 6.73 24.11
CA SER A 85 -13.70 6.73 25.30
C SER A 85 -14.23 5.84 26.43
N SER A 86 -15.56 5.71 26.56
CA SER A 86 -16.18 4.82 27.54
C SER A 86 -16.02 3.34 27.18
N GLY A 87 -16.09 2.98 25.89
CA GLY A 87 -15.84 1.62 25.40
C GLY A 87 -14.35 1.24 25.45
N THR A 88 -13.47 2.15 25.02
CA THR A 88 -12.01 1.96 25.08
C THR A 88 -11.52 1.79 26.51
N ARG A 89 -12.14 2.46 27.50
CA ARG A 89 -11.85 2.25 28.93
C ARG A 89 -12.12 0.82 29.40
N TRP A 90 -13.18 0.16 28.93
CA TRP A 90 -13.45 -1.24 29.25
C TRP A 90 -12.47 -2.19 28.58
N SER A 91 -12.08 -1.90 27.33
CA SER A 91 -11.03 -2.67 26.63
C SER A 91 -9.68 -2.54 27.33
N LEU A 92 -9.24 -1.32 27.61
CA LEU A 92 -7.98 -1.03 28.31
C LEU A 92 -7.97 -1.62 29.73
N LEU A 93 -9.11 -1.59 30.44
CA LEU A 93 -9.24 -2.25 31.73
C LEU A 93 -9.11 -3.77 31.59
N GLY A 94 -9.73 -4.37 30.57
CA GLY A 94 -9.57 -5.79 30.26
C GLY A 94 -8.12 -6.16 29.96
N ASP A 95 -7.45 -5.39 29.10
CA ASP A 95 -6.06 -5.60 28.71
C ASP A 95 -5.10 -5.44 29.90
N HIS A 96 -5.28 -4.39 30.71
CA HIS A 96 -4.48 -4.18 31.92
C HIS A 96 -4.72 -5.30 32.93
N LEU A 97 -5.96 -5.69 33.22
CA LEU A 97 -6.26 -6.79 34.12
C LEU A 97 -5.66 -8.11 33.62
N PHE A 98 -5.72 -8.37 32.32
CA PHE A 98 -5.12 -9.56 31.71
C PHE A 98 -3.59 -9.55 31.81
N HIS A 99 -2.94 -8.42 31.49
CA HIS A 99 -1.49 -8.26 31.61
C HIS A 99 -1.02 -8.36 33.05
N ASP A 100 -1.67 -7.68 33.99
CA ASP A 100 -1.35 -7.73 35.42
C ASP A 100 -1.51 -9.15 35.98
N MET A 101 -2.60 -9.84 35.60
CA MET A 101 -2.81 -11.24 35.96
C MET A 101 -1.73 -12.15 35.38
N LYS A 102 -1.27 -11.92 34.14
CA LYS A 102 -0.19 -12.69 33.50
C LYS A 102 1.15 -12.56 34.25
N HIS A 103 1.43 -11.40 34.84
CA HIS A 103 2.68 -11.14 35.57
C HIS A 103 2.65 -11.54 37.05
N HIS A 104 1.48 -11.86 37.61
CA HIS A 104 1.34 -12.30 39.00
C HIS A 104 1.19 -13.83 39.11
N PRO A 105 2.03 -14.57 39.87
CA PRO A 105 2.04 -16.04 39.87
C PRO A 105 0.70 -16.73 40.19
N ILE A 106 -0.06 -16.17 41.15
CA ILE A 106 -1.41 -16.68 41.50
C ILE A 106 -2.44 -16.18 40.49
N GLY A 107 -2.26 -14.95 39.99
CA GLY A 107 -3.16 -14.33 39.03
C GLY A 107 -3.13 -15.06 37.70
N SER A 108 -1.96 -15.54 37.27
CA SER A 108 -1.78 -16.27 36.02
C SER A 108 -2.45 -17.63 36.05
N MET A 109 -2.46 -18.29 37.22
CA MET A 109 -3.12 -19.59 37.39
C MET A 109 -4.65 -19.42 37.39
N MET A 110 -5.18 -18.41 38.10
CA MET A 110 -6.62 -18.08 38.07
C MET A 110 -7.07 -17.53 36.71
N ALA A 111 -6.21 -16.83 35.97
CA ALA A 111 -6.49 -16.37 34.62
C ALA A 111 -6.81 -17.54 33.69
N ILE A 112 -6.04 -18.62 33.80
CA ILE A 112 -6.24 -19.83 33.00
C ILE A 112 -7.59 -20.46 33.36
N ASP A 113 -7.93 -20.59 34.65
CA ASP A 113 -9.18 -21.25 35.06
C ASP A 113 -10.43 -20.42 34.72
N VAL A 114 -10.37 -19.10 34.86
CA VAL A 114 -11.51 -18.19 34.64
C VAL A 114 -11.67 -17.82 33.17
N LEU A 115 -10.57 -17.42 32.52
CA LEU A 115 -10.60 -16.94 31.13
C LEU A 115 -10.41 -18.09 30.13
N GLY A 116 -9.84 -19.22 30.55
CA GLY A 116 -9.54 -20.35 29.66
C GLY A 116 -10.77 -20.91 28.96
N LEU A 117 -11.93 -20.94 29.62
CA LEU A 117 -13.19 -21.34 28.97
C LEU A 117 -13.59 -20.36 27.85
N PHE A 118 -13.50 -19.06 28.10
CA PHE A 118 -13.82 -18.02 27.11
C PHE A 118 -12.82 -18.02 25.94
N PHE A 119 -11.53 -18.17 26.22
CA PHE A 119 -10.52 -18.35 25.19
C PHE A 119 -10.73 -19.64 24.40
N SER A 120 -11.12 -20.74 25.05
CA SER A 120 -11.42 -22.02 24.39
C SER A 120 -12.64 -21.90 23.46
N LEU A 121 -13.69 -21.20 23.88
CA LEU A 121 -14.85 -20.90 23.03
C LEU A 121 -14.46 -19.99 21.85
N GLY A 122 -13.65 -18.95 22.10
CA GLY A 122 -13.12 -18.08 21.05
C GLY A 122 -12.26 -18.85 20.05
N LEU A 123 -11.40 -19.75 20.53
CA LEU A 123 -10.55 -20.62 19.72
C LEU A 123 -11.39 -21.61 18.89
N ALA A 124 -12.37 -22.27 19.51
CA ALA A 124 -13.27 -23.18 18.81
C ALA A 124 -14.06 -22.45 17.72
N GLY A 125 -14.57 -21.24 18.01
CA GLY A 125 -15.23 -20.39 17.03
C GLY A 125 -14.30 -19.99 15.88
N LYS A 126 -13.10 -19.50 16.21
CA LYS A 126 -12.04 -19.15 15.25
C LYS A 126 -11.47 -20.32 14.45
N THR A 127 -11.71 -21.57 14.85
CA THR A 127 -11.14 -22.77 14.19
C THR A 127 -12.19 -23.61 13.46
N LEU A 128 -13.45 -23.60 13.92
CA LEU A 128 -14.51 -24.44 13.34
C LEU A 128 -15.53 -23.62 12.54
N PHE A 129 -15.67 -22.32 12.83
CA PHE A 129 -16.71 -21.47 12.25
C PHE A 129 -16.15 -20.11 11.82
N HIS A 130 -15.04 -20.09 11.09
CA HIS A 130 -14.25 -18.88 10.76
C HIS A 130 -15.11 -17.70 10.32
N LYS A 131 -15.90 -17.87 9.25
CA LYS A 131 -16.74 -16.82 8.69
C LYS A 131 -17.83 -16.35 9.66
N THR A 132 -18.60 -17.29 10.22
CA THR A 132 -19.70 -16.96 11.14
C THR A 132 -19.19 -16.29 12.41
N PHE A 133 -18.09 -16.81 12.96
CA PHE A 133 -17.44 -16.24 14.13
C PHE A 133 -16.93 -14.84 13.83
N HIS A 134 -16.23 -14.62 12.71
CA HIS A 134 -15.77 -13.29 12.30
C HIS A 134 -16.91 -12.30 12.09
N VAL A 135 -18.02 -12.71 11.46
CA VAL A 135 -19.20 -11.85 11.30
C VAL A 135 -19.83 -11.49 12.64
N ILE A 136 -20.01 -12.46 13.54
CA ILE A 136 -20.58 -12.24 14.88
C ILE A 136 -19.67 -11.32 15.69
N THR A 137 -18.38 -11.63 15.79
CA THR A 137 -17.43 -10.86 16.59
C THR A 137 -17.23 -9.46 16.02
N SER A 138 -17.11 -9.29 14.70
CA SER A 138 -17.01 -7.96 14.09
C SER A 138 -18.28 -7.14 14.28
N THR A 139 -19.46 -7.77 14.30
CA THR A 139 -20.74 -7.07 14.58
C THR A 139 -20.83 -6.65 16.03
N ILE A 140 -20.49 -7.55 16.97
CA ILE A 140 -20.39 -7.25 18.40
C ILE A 140 -19.39 -6.12 18.62
N GLN A 141 -18.19 -6.24 18.05
CA GLN A 141 -17.13 -5.25 18.17
C GLN A 141 -17.58 -3.91 17.61
N LYS A 142 -18.20 -3.84 16.42
CA LYS A 142 -18.81 -2.60 15.87
C LYS A 142 -19.90 -2.01 16.78
N GLY A 143 -20.61 -2.84 17.53
CA GLY A 143 -21.60 -2.40 18.52
C GLY A 143 -20.96 -1.76 19.76
N PHE A 144 -19.79 -2.25 20.18
CA PHE A 144 -19.03 -1.73 21.33
C PHE A 144 -18.04 -0.62 20.98
N THR A 145 -17.47 -0.64 19.76
CA THR A 145 -16.54 0.39 19.26
C THR A 145 -17.32 1.42 18.46
N HIS A 146 -17.71 2.49 19.14
CA HIS A 146 -18.34 3.63 18.47
C HIS A 146 -17.34 4.28 17.52
N ARG A 147 -17.63 4.29 16.21
CA ARG A 147 -16.79 4.99 15.24
C ARG A 147 -16.82 6.49 15.53
N VAL A 148 -15.64 7.08 15.61
CA VAL A 148 -15.43 8.52 15.62
C VAL A 148 -14.97 8.89 14.22
N SER A 149 -15.66 9.84 13.58
CA SER A 149 -15.17 10.36 12.31
C SER A 149 -13.92 11.21 12.54
N THR A 150 -12.87 10.94 11.78
CA THR A 150 -11.55 11.56 11.95
C THR A 150 -11.13 12.32 10.71
N GLN A 151 -10.16 13.21 10.89
CA GLN A 151 -9.46 13.93 9.84
C GLN A 151 -7.96 13.91 10.14
N VAL A 152 -7.12 14.02 9.12
CA VAL A 152 -5.68 14.17 9.33
C VAL A 152 -5.35 15.66 9.40
N SER A 153 -4.80 16.11 10.53
CA SER A 153 -4.26 17.45 10.64
C SER A 153 -3.02 17.58 9.76
N ILE A 154 -3.06 18.49 8.80
CA ILE A 154 -2.01 18.71 7.80
C ILE A 154 -1.37 20.09 7.92
N SER A 155 -1.94 21.00 8.72
CA SER A 155 -1.45 22.38 8.80
C SER A 155 -0.38 22.58 9.86
N THR A 156 0.61 23.40 9.53
CA THR A 156 1.53 23.96 10.53
C THR A 156 0.75 24.85 11.48
N PRO A 157 0.91 24.69 12.82
CA PRO A 157 0.17 25.48 13.77
C PRO A 157 0.63 26.92 13.79
N THR A 158 -0.33 27.84 13.80
CA THR A 158 -0.08 29.28 13.93
C THR A 158 0.37 29.63 15.36
N ASP A 159 -0.23 28.97 16.36
CA ASP A 159 0.20 28.97 17.76
C ASP A 159 0.40 27.53 18.25
N PRO A 160 1.65 27.07 18.44
CA PRO A 160 1.93 25.70 18.91
C PRO A 160 1.32 25.35 20.27
N GLN A 161 0.99 26.33 21.12
CA GLN A 161 0.36 26.08 22.43
C GLN A 161 -1.15 25.90 22.32
N ASN A 162 -1.77 26.38 21.24
CA ASN A 162 -3.21 26.33 21.03
C ASN A 162 -3.53 26.14 19.54
N PRO A 163 -3.26 24.94 18.99
CA PRO A 163 -3.47 24.67 17.57
C PRO A 163 -4.95 24.74 17.20
N GLU A 164 -5.24 25.36 16.05
CA GLU A 164 -6.58 25.41 15.47
C GLU A 164 -6.99 24.07 14.83
N ILE A 165 -8.26 23.95 14.46
CA ILE A 165 -8.78 22.74 13.79
C ILE A 165 -8.05 22.53 12.48
N GLY A 166 -7.46 21.34 12.30
CA GLY A 166 -6.68 20.98 11.11
C GLY A 166 -5.18 21.29 11.24
N GLU A 167 -4.77 22.02 12.28
CA GLU A 167 -3.37 22.19 12.67
C GLU A 167 -2.85 21.01 13.47
N VAL A 168 -1.55 20.73 13.34
CA VAL A 168 -0.88 19.62 14.04
C VAL A 168 -0.52 20.05 15.46
N ASN A 169 -0.96 19.27 16.45
CA ASN A 169 -0.53 19.44 17.84
C ASN A 169 0.94 18.99 18.00
N ALA A 170 1.77 19.86 18.58
CA ALA A 170 3.19 19.63 18.83
C ALA A 170 3.46 18.53 19.89
N GLU A 171 2.49 18.21 20.74
CA GLU A 171 2.64 17.27 21.84
C GLU A 171 3.01 15.86 21.33
N GLY A 172 4.10 15.30 21.84
CA GLY A 172 4.57 13.96 21.47
C GLY A 172 5.23 13.85 20.10
N ILE A 173 5.56 14.97 19.45
CA ILE A 173 6.32 14.99 18.19
C ILE A 173 7.83 15.06 18.51
N PRO A 174 8.64 14.13 17.96
CA PRO A 174 10.09 14.16 18.12
C PRO A 174 10.73 15.45 17.59
N ASP A 175 11.81 15.87 18.25
CA ASP A 175 12.63 17.00 17.80
C ASP A 175 13.15 16.78 16.37
N GLY A 176 13.12 17.84 15.55
CA GLY A 176 13.59 17.82 14.17
C GLY A 176 12.55 17.50 13.09
N LEU A 177 11.30 17.21 13.48
CA LEU A 177 10.18 17.10 12.54
C LEU A 177 9.39 18.40 12.46
N SER A 178 9.09 18.84 11.24
CA SER A 178 8.15 19.94 11.00
C SER A 178 6.73 19.53 11.35
N LEU A 179 6.00 20.43 11.99
CA LEU A 179 4.59 20.25 12.33
C LEU A 179 3.75 20.54 11.08
N GLY A 180 3.10 19.50 10.52
CA GLY A 180 2.30 19.64 9.32
C GLY A 180 3.08 20.24 8.14
N PHE A 181 2.37 20.93 7.26
CA PHE A 181 2.88 21.54 6.03
C PHE A 181 2.43 23.00 5.93
N SER A 182 3.33 23.88 5.51
CA SER A 182 2.98 25.22 5.06
C SER A 182 2.19 25.17 3.75
N LEU A 183 1.42 26.23 3.45
CA LEU A 183 0.60 26.28 2.23
C LEU A 183 1.43 26.10 0.94
N SER A 184 2.63 26.68 0.88
CA SER A 184 3.55 26.54 -0.26
C SER A 184 4.09 25.11 -0.39
N GLU A 185 4.41 24.44 0.73
CA GLU A 185 4.83 23.04 0.73
C GLU A 185 3.71 22.13 0.22
N ARG A 186 2.47 22.32 0.71
CA ARG A 186 1.30 21.55 0.24
C ARG A 186 1.16 21.65 -1.27
N ALA A 187 1.16 22.87 -1.82
CA ALA A 187 1.09 23.07 -3.27
C ALA A 187 2.26 22.41 -4.01
N THR A 188 3.47 22.51 -3.47
CA THR A 188 4.67 21.89 -4.06
C THR A 188 4.57 20.35 -4.06
N PHE A 189 4.11 19.73 -2.98
CA PHE A 189 3.94 18.27 -2.91
C PHE A 189 2.88 17.77 -3.90
N ILE A 190 1.73 18.45 -3.97
CA ILE A 190 0.65 18.08 -4.91
C ILE A 190 1.10 18.27 -6.36
N GLU A 191 1.73 19.40 -6.69
CA GLU A 191 2.26 19.64 -8.02
C GLU A 191 3.26 18.55 -8.43
N ASN A 192 4.25 18.28 -7.58
CA ASN A 192 5.27 17.28 -7.84
C ASN A 192 4.66 15.88 -8.02
N GLY A 193 3.72 15.48 -7.16
CA GLY A 193 3.05 14.19 -7.27
C GLY A 193 2.27 14.05 -8.58
N LEU A 194 1.41 15.04 -8.89
CA LEU A 194 0.59 15.02 -10.11
C LEU A 194 1.45 15.02 -11.39
N ARG A 195 2.50 15.83 -11.44
CA ARG A 195 3.45 15.85 -12.56
C ARG A 195 4.21 14.53 -12.66
N ALA A 196 4.66 13.96 -11.54
CA ALA A 196 5.39 12.69 -11.53
C ALA A 196 4.54 11.51 -12.04
N MET A 197 3.21 11.56 -11.85
CA MET A 197 2.26 10.59 -12.41
C MET A 197 1.96 10.80 -13.90
N GLY A 198 2.39 11.92 -14.50
CA GLY A 198 1.95 12.35 -15.84
C GLY A 198 0.49 12.86 -15.86
N LEU A 199 -0.05 13.27 -14.71
CA LEU A 199 -1.42 13.71 -14.53
C LEU A 199 -1.51 15.24 -14.42
N THR A 200 -1.47 15.91 -15.57
CA THR A 200 -1.47 17.39 -15.65
C THR A 200 -2.68 18.00 -16.34
N LYS A 201 -3.55 17.17 -16.93
CA LYS A 201 -4.75 17.59 -17.68
C LYS A 201 -5.84 16.51 -17.62
N ASN A 202 -7.02 16.78 -18.16
CA ASN A 202 -8.14 15.83 -18.27
C ASN A 202 -8.51 15.10 -16.95
N PHE A 203 -8.56 15.83 -15.84
CA PHE A 203 -8.93 15.27 -14.54
C PHE A 203 -10.39 14.79 -14.53
N ALA A 204 -10.66 13.59 -14.01
CA ALA A 204 -12.03 13.13 -13.76
C ALA A 204 -12.71 13.94 -12.64
N ARG A 205 -14.03 13.76 -12.52
CA ARG A 205 -14.79 14.30 -11.37
C ARG A 205 -14.38 13.64 -10.06
N LEU A 206 -14.09 12.34 -10.09
CA LEU A 206 -13.53 11.59 -8.96
C LEU A 206 -12.08 11.19 -9.25
N MET A 207 -11.18 11.64 -8.39
CA MET A 207 -9.76 11.29 -8.37
C MET A 207 -9.47 10.42 -7.16
N CYS A 208 -9.51 9.10 -7.31
CA CYS A 208 -9.27 8.17 -6.22
C CYS A 208 -7.78 7.95 -5.99
N LEU A 209 -7.32 8.09 -4.76
CA LEU A 209 -5.94 7.82 -4.36
C LEU A 209 -5.92 6.57 -3.48
N CYS A 210 -5.60 5.44 -4.07
CA CYS A 210 -5.62 4.13 -3.43
C CYS A 210 -4.21 3.75 -2.97
N GLY A 211 -3.86 4.13 -1.74
CA GLY A 211 -2.81 3.41 -1.01
C GLY A 211 -3.22 1.95 -0.85
N HIS A 212 -2.29 1.04 -0.55
CA HIS A 212 -2.66 -0.35 -0.27
C HIS A 212 -2.25 -0.77 1.14
N GLY A 213 -2.90 -1.82 1.61
CA GLY A 213 -2.52 -2.60 2.77
C GLY A 213 -3.09 -4.00 2.63
N SER A 214 -2.91 -4.82 3.65
CA SER A 214 -3.37 -6.20 3.70
C SER A 214 -4.18 -6.45 4.97
N GLU A 215 -4.91 -7.56 5.01
CA GLU A 215 -5.61 -8.00 6.22
C GLU A 215 -5.39 -9.50 6.37
N THR A 216 -4.65 -9.89 7.41
CA THR A 216 -4.35 -11.30 7.68
C THR A 216 -4.25 -11.53 9.18
N ASP A 217 -4.96 -12.54 9.69
CA ASP A 217 -4.78 -13.01 11.07
C ASP A 217 -3.48 -13.83 11.21
N ASN A 218 -2.83 -13.74 12.38
CA ASN A 218 -1.66 -14.55 12.76
C ASN A 218 -0.50 -14.54 11.74
N ASN A 219 -0.08 -13.37 11.31
CA ASN A 219 0.98 -13.24 10.31
C ASN A 219 2.13 -12.34 10.77
N PRO A 220 3.26 -12.92 11.23
CA PRO A 220 4.45 -12.15 11.58
C PRO A 220 5.02 -11.29 10.44
N TYR A 221 4.69 -11.63 9.19
CA TYR A 221 5.13 -10.93 7.99
C TYR A 221 4.10 -9.92 7.45
N TYR A 222 3.19 -9.42 8.29
CA TYR A 222 2.16 -8.44 7.86
C TYR A 222 2.78 -7.25 7.11
N GLY A 223 3.91 -6.72 7.59
CA GLY A 223 4.59 -5.60 6.94
C GLY A 223 5.12 -5.91 5.53
N ALA A 224 5.38 -7.18 5.22
CA ALA A 224 5.77 -7.61 3.87
C ALA A 224 4.57 -7.79 2.92
N LEU A 225 3.36 -7.90 3.46
CA LEU A 225 2.11 -7.87 2.70
C LEU A 225 1.55 -6.45 2.57
N ASP A 226 1.88 -5.56 3.49
CA ASP A 226 1.62 -4.13 3.36
C ASP A 226 2.60 -3.46 2.36
N CYS A 227 2.63 -2.13 2.35
CA CYS A 227 3.38 -1.38 1.35
C CYS A 227 4.86 -1.24 1.71
N GLY A 228 5.73 -1.86 0.91
CA GLY A 228 7.18 -1.67 1.00
C GLY A 228 7.61 -0.21 0.80
N ALA A 229 6.90 0.55 -0.05
CA ALA A 229 7.14 1.98 -0.24
C ALA A 229 6.62 2.86 0.91
N CYS A 230 5.88 2.31 1.87
CA CYS A 230 5.47 2.99 3.11
C CYS A 230 6.13 2.38 4.36
N GLY A 231 7.27 1.68 4.19
CA GLY A 231 8.01 1.11 5.30
C GLY A 231 7.28 -0.08 5.96
N GLY A 232 6.58 -0.87 5.15
CA GLY A 232 5.83 -2.04 5.60
C GLY A 232 4.56 -1.70 6.36
N LYS A 233 3.92 -0.58 6.03
CA LYS A 233 2.64 -0.14 6.62
C LYS A 233 1.63 0.17 5.52
N PRO A 234 0.32 0.21 5.84
CA PRO A 234 -0.69 0.66 4.89
C PRO A 234 -0.46 2.10 4.42
N GLY A 235 -0.72 2.36 3.13
CA GLY A 235 -0.52 3.68 2.51
C GLY A 235 -1.74 4.63 2.56
N ASP A 236 -2.79 4.29 3.30
CA ASP A 236 -4.04 5.05 3.33
C ASP A 236 -3.91 6.41 4.03
N ALA A 237 -3.06 6.53 5.06
CA ALA A 237 -2.79 7.81 5.67
C ALA A 237 -2.09 8.80 4.70
N ASN A 238 -1.14 8.33 3.88
CA ASN A 238 -0.53 9.18 2.84
C ASN A 238 -1.56 9.62 1.80
N ALA A 239 -2.45 8.71 1.39
CA ALA A 239 -3.54 9.05 0.47
C ALA A 239 -4.47 10.13 1.04
N ARG A 240 -4.83 10.02 2.33
CA ARG A 240 -5.66 11.03 3.03
C ARG A 240 -4.96 12.39 3.10
N VAL A 241 -3.68 12.43 3.44
CA VAL A 241 -2.89 13.67 3.46
C VAL A 241 -2.83 14.30 2.06
N PHE A 242 -2.56 13.51 1.01
CA PHE A 242 -2.56 14.00 -0.36
C PHE A 242 -3.94 14.57 -0.75
N ALA A 243 -5.02 13.83 -0.49
CA ALA A 243 -6.38 14.27 -0.84
C ALA A 243 -6.78 15.55 -0.12
N ALA A 244 -6.50 15.65 1.18
CA ALA A 244 -6.78 16.84 1.98
C ALA A 244 -6.07 18.08 1.42
N MET A 245 -4.76 17.97 1.11
CA MET A 245 -3.99 19.06 0.50
C MET A 245 -4.49 19.40 -0.92
N ALA A 246 -4.85 18.40 -1.73
CA ALA A 246 -5.29 18.62 -3.11
C ALA A 246 -6.71 19.21 -3.22
N ASN A 247 -7.55 19.05 -2.19
CA ASN A 247 -8.90 19.62 -2.13
C ASN A 247 -8.94 21.04 -1.53
N GLU A 248 -7.84 21.53 -0.96
CA GLU A 248 -7.75 22.88 -0.38
C GLU A 248 -7.81 23.97 -1.49
N PRO A 249 -8.77 24.92 -1.44
CA PRO A 249 -8.92 25.96 -2.47
C PRO A 249 -7.67 26.82 -2.68
N GLU A 250 -6.97 27.16 -1.60
CA GLU A 250 -5.74 27.95 -1.60
C GLU A 250 -4.61 27.22 -2.33
N VAL A 251 -4.49 25.91 -2.11
CA VAL A 251 -3.53 25.05 -2.84
C VAL A 251 -3.89 25.04 -4.32
N ARG A 252 -5.16 24.83 -4.67
CA ARG A 252 -5.62 24.82 -6.08
C ARG A 252 -5.36 26.16 -6.79
N ASN A 253 -5.48 27.28 -6.09
CA ASN A 253 -5.17 28.60 -6.63
C ASN A 253 -3.68 28.75 -6.98
N ILE A 254 -2.78 28.24 -6.13
CA ILE A 254 -1.33 28.22 -6.40
C ILE A 254 -1.03 27.32 -7.60
N LEU A 255 -1.59 26.10 -7.62
CA LEU A 255 -1.40 25.15 -8.74
C LEU A 255 -1.85 25.73 -10.08
N LYS A 256 -2.99 26.44 -10.09
CA LYS A 256 -3.47 27.15 -11.28
C LYS A 256 -2.48 28.21 -11.75
N GLY A 257 -1.86 28.95 -10.82
CA GLY A 257 -0.77 29.90 -11.12
C GLY A 257 0.46 29.22 -11.75
N ASN A 258 0.73 27.98 -11.37
CA ASN A 258 1.81 27.14 -11.90
C ASN A 258 1.42 26.37 -13.18
N GLY A 259 0.28 26.71 -13.79
CA GLY A 259 -0.19 26.10 -15.04
C GLY A 259 -0.82 24.71 -14.89
N LEU A 260 -1.13 24.28 -13.66
CA LEU A 260 -1.82 23.03 -13.37
C LEU A 260 -3.26 23.33 -12.95
N LEU A 261 -4.18 23.27 -13.93
CA LEU A 261 -5.60 23.53 -13.69
C LEU A 261 -6.33 22.25 -13.30
N ILE A 262 -6.76 22.18 -12.04
CA ILE A 262 -7.68 21.16 -11.53
C ILE A 262 -9.11 21.72 -11.66
N PRO A 263 -10.03 21.05 -12.37
CA PRO A 263 -11.42 21.48 -12.47
C PRO A 263 -12.09 21.61 -11.08
N ASP A 264 -12.99 22.59 -10.94
CA ASP A 264 -13.70 22.82 -9.67
C ASP A 264 -14.59 21.63 -9.27
N ASP A 265 -15.07 20.86 -10.25
CA ASP A 265 -15.85 19.64 -10.03
C ASP A 265 -15.01 18.38 -9.88
N THR A 266 -13.68 18.48 -9.81
CA THR A 266 -12.79 17.38 -9.46
C THR A 266 -12.63 17.29 -7.94
N TRP A 267 -12.88 16.12 -7.38
CA TRP A 267 -12.69 15.81 -5.96
C TRP A 267 -11.67 14.67 -5.78
N PHE A 268 -10.64 14.90 -4.96
CA PHE A 268 -9.69 13.85 -4.58
C PHE A 268 -10.26 13.03 -3.43
N LEU A 269 -10.39 11.73 -3.62
CA LEU A 269 -10.99 10.79 -2.67
C LEU A 269 -9.93 9.79 -2.19
N PRO A 270 -9.53 9.81 -0.91
CA PRO A 270 -8.54 8.87 -0.40
C PRO A 270 -9.15 7.49 -0.20
N GLY A 271 -8.38 6.45 -0.52
CA GLY A 271 -8.82 5.06 -0.40
C GLY A 271 -7.69 4.10 -0.03
N LYS A 272 -8.08 2.91 0.45
CA LYS A 272 -7.21 1.77 0.67
C LYS A 272 -7.64 0.60 -0.18
N HIS A 273 -6.75 0.10 -1.03
CA HIS A 273 -6.84 -1.22 -1.62
C HIS A 273 -6.35 -2.27 -0.62
N ASN A 274 -7.25 -3.13 -0.14
CA ASN A 274 -6.86 -4.31 0.62
C ASN A 274 -6.49 -5.42 -0.36
N THR A 275 -5.21 -5.73 -0.48
CA THR A 275 -4.69 -6.71 -1.46
C THR A 275 -5.06 -8.15 -1.14
N THR A 276 -5.44 -8.44 0.12
CA THR A 276 -5.85 -9.78 0.53
C THR A 276 -7.31 -10.05 0.16
N THR A 277 -8.17 -9.03 0.30
CA THR A 277 -9.63 -9.14 0.09
C THR A 277 -10.13 -8.52 -1.22
N ASP A 278 -9.27 -7.81 -1.96
CA ASP A 278 -9.60 -7.01 -3.15
C ASP A 278 -10.69 -5.95 -2.93
N ARG A 279 -10.87 -5.49 -1.68
CA ARG A 279 -11.79 -4.42 -1.35
C ARG A 279 -11.10 -3.07 -1.40
N ILE A 280 -11.78 -2.08 -1.96
CA ILE A 280 -11.42 -0.66 -1.83
C ILE A 280 -12.26 -0.04 -0.73
N LYS A 281 -11.61 0.53 0.29
CA LYS A 281 -12.26 1.30 1.33
C LYS A 281 -11.90 2.77 1.16
N PHE A 282 -12.90 3.62 0.92
CA PHE A 282 -12.73 5.06 0.88
C PHE A 282 -12.82 5.69 2.27
N TYR A 283 -12.16 6.84 2.43
CA TYR A 283 -12.09 7.62 3.67
C TYR A 283 -12.57 9.05 3.43
N ASP A 284 -12.82 9.78 4.53
CA ASP A 284 -13.20 11.19 4.51
C ASP A 284 -14.46 11.47 3.65
N LEU A 285 -15.41 10.53 3.68
CA LEU A 285 -16.68 10.61 2.93
C LEU A 285 -17.59 11.72 3.43
N GLU A 286 -17.35 12.21 4.64
CA GLU A 286 -18.04 13.35 5.26
C GLU A 286 -17.76 14.66 4.53
N GLU A 287 -16.62 14.76 3.83
CA GLU A 287 -16.26 15.93 3.02
C GLU A 287 -16.69 15.79 1.55
N LEU A 288 -17.11 14.61 1.11
CA LEU A 288 -17.50 14.37 -0.28
C LEU A 288 -18.72 15.24 -0.65
N PRO A 289 -18.63 16.08 -1.70
CA PRO A 289 -19.75 16.90 -2.13
C PRO A 289 -20.95 16.04 -2.53
N ASP A 290 -22.17 16.51 -2.21
CA ASP A 290 -23.42 15.80 -2.52
C ASP A 290 -23.55 15.47 -4.02
N SER A 291 -23.01 16.34 -4.88
CA SER A 291 -22.99 16.16 -6.34
C SER A 291 -22.20 14.95 -6.83
N HIS A 292 -21.35 14.36 -5.98
CA HIS A 292 -20.47 13.24 -6.33
C HIS A 292 -20.91 11.92 -5.70
N LYS A 293 -21.95 11.92 -4.85
CA LYS A 293 -22.44 10.70 -4.19
C LYS A 293 -22.95 9.66 -5.19
N GLY A 294 -23.60 10.07 -6.26
CA GLY A 294 -24.04 9.18 -7.34
C GLY A 294 -22.86 8.56 -8.09
N ASP A 295 -21.84 9.37 -8.42
CA ASP A 295 -20.61 8.92 -9.07
C ASP A 295 -19.88 7.87 -8.21
N LEU A 296 -19.81 8.10 -6.89
CA LEU A 296 -19.18 7.15 -5.95
C LEU A 296 -20.00 5.85 -5.80
N GLN A 297 -21.33 5.93 -5.80
CA GLN A 297 -22.18 4.73 -5.73
C GLN A 297 -21.99 3.83 -6.95
N ALA A 298 -21.94 4.41 -8.14
CA ALA A 298 -21.65 3.68 -9.38
C ALA A 298 -20.24 3.07 -9.33
N LEU A 299 -19.23 3.86 -8.95
CA LEU A 299 -17.86 3.40 -8.83
C LEU A 299 -17.71 2.24 -7.84
N ASN A 300 -18.34 2.30 -6.66
CA ASN A 300 -18.27 1.22 -5.67
C ASN A 300 -18.80 -0.11 -6.21
N LYS A 301 -19.88 -0.08 -6.99
CA LYS A 301 -20.42 -1.29 -7.63
C LYS A 301 -19.39 -1.90 -8.59
N ASP A 302 -18.80 -1.08 -9.45
CA ASP A 302 -17.82 -1.54 -10.44
C ASP A 302 -16.53 -2.04 -9.76
N LEU A 303 -16.12 -1.42 -8.65
CA LEU A 303 -15.00 -1.86 -7.83
C LEU A 303 -15.25 -3.22 -7.16
N GLU A 304 -16.46 -3.48 -6.68
CA GLU A 304 -16.83 -4.80 -6.14
C GLU A 304 -16.79 -5.89 -7.23
N GLU A 305 -17.31 -5.59 -8.42
CA GLU A 305 -17.25 -6.51 -9.56
C GLU A 305 -15.80 -6.75 -10.02
N ALA A 306 -14.97 -5.71 -10.05
CA ALA A 306 -13.54 -5.83 -10.35
C ALA A 306 -12.79 -6.66 -9.30
N GLY A 307 -13.09 -6.44 -8.01
CA GLY A 307 -12.53 -7.21 -6.90
C GLY A 307 -12.92 -8.68 -6.94
N ALA A 308 -14.16 -9.00 -7.32
CA ALA A 308 -14.60 -10.39 -7.48
C ALA A 308 -13.85 -11.11 -8.62
N LYS A 309 -13.64 -10.45 -9.76
CA LYS A 309 -12.85 -11.00 -10.88
C LYS A 309 -11.38 -11.20 -10.50
N GLN A 310 -10.80 -10.24 -9.78
CA GLN A 310 -9.45 -10.32 -9.25
C GLN A 310 -9.28 -11.49 -8.26
N ALA A 311 -10.23 -11.66 -7.34
CA ALA A 311 -10.24 -12.75 -6.37
C ALA A 311 -10.30 -14.11 -7.07
N LEU A 312 -11.07 -14.23 -8.16
CA LEU A 312 -11.14 -15.45 -8.97
C LEU A 312 -9.78 -15.80 -9.61
N GLU A 313 -9.12 -14.83 -10.24
CA GLU A 313 -7.79 -15.04 -10.81
C GLU A 313 -6.76 -15.43 -9.75
N ARG A 314 -6.84 -14.82 -8.55
CA ARG A 314 -5.96 -15.18 -7.43
C ARG A 314 -6.27 -16.58 -6.90
N CYS A 315 -7.53 -16.98 -6.80
CA CYS A 315 -7.95 -18.32 -6.42
C CYS A 315 -7.43 -19.40 -7.38
N HIS A 316 -7.15 -19.10 -8.64
CA HIS A 316 -6.52 -20.08 -9.55
C HIS A 316 -5.02 -20.27 -9.28
N ARG A 317 -4.38 -19.33 -8.58
CA ARG A 317 -2.93 -19.34 -8.31
C ARG A 317 -2.59 -19.80 -6.90
N ILE A 318 -3.47 -19.59 -5.92
CA ILE A 318 -3.24 -20.01 -4.54
C ILE A 318 -3.42 -21.54 -4.44
N PRO A 319 -2.59 -22.27 -3.67
CA PRO A 319 -2.79 -23.70 -3.47
C PRO A 319 -3.99 -23.98 -2.56
N ASN A 320 -4.71 -25.07 -2.84
CA ASN A 320 -5.86 -25.55 -2.06
C ASN A 320 -7.04 -24.57 -2.00
N THR A 321 -7.20 -23.74 -3.02
CA THR A 321 -8.41 -22.93 -3.27
C THR A 321 -9.29 -23.63 -4.30
N PRO A 322 -10.63 -23.47 -4.22
CA PRO A 322 -11.52 -24.00 -5.25
C PRO A 322 -11.29 -23.29 -6.59
N THR A 323 -11.27 -24.03 -7.69
CA THR A 323 -11.01 -23.48 -9.05
C THR A 323 -12.29 -23.32 -9.89
N GLU A 324 -13.30 -24.16 -9.67
CA GLU A 324 -14.60 -24.13 -10.35
C GLU A 324 -15.64 -23.36 -9.54
N ILE A 325 -15.42 -22.07 -9.35
CA ILE A 325 -16.29 -21.18 -8.57
C ILE A 325 -16.58 -19.88 -9.31
N SER A 326 -17.69 -19.22 -8.97
CA SER A 326 -18.01 -17.90 -9.51
C SER A 326 -17.11 -16.81 -8.91
N PRO A 327 -16.99 -15.63 -9.56
CA PRO A 327 -16.28 -14.48 -8.98
C PRO A 327 -16.76 -14.11 -7.57
N GLU A 328 -18.05 -14.15 -7.30
CA GLU A 328 -18.64 -13.82 -6.00
C GLU A 328 -18.25 -14.84 -4.92
N GLN A 329 -18.22 -16.13 -5.30
CA GLN A 329 -17.75 -17.20 -4.42
C GLN A 329 -16.25 -17.05 -4.13
N ALA A 330 -15.45 -16.70 -5.14
CA ALA A 330 -14.02 -16.45 -4.97
C ALA A 330 -13.77 -15.24 -4.04
N PHE A 331 -14.54 -14.16 -4.20
CA PHE A 331 -14.48 -12.97 -3.37
C PHE A 331 -14.79 -13.28 -1.90
N ALA A 332 -15.84 -14.06 -1.63
CA ALA A 332 -16.15 -14.53 -0.29
C ALA A 332 -15.08 -15.49 0.27
N HIS A 333 -14.45 -16.31 -0.60
CA HIS A 333 -13.41 -17.25 -0.19
C HIS A 333 -12.13 -16.54 0.25
N VAL A 334 -11.66 -15.53 -0.49
CA VAL A 334 -10.44 -14.78 -0.11
C VAL A 334 -10.65 -13.98 1.19
N GLU A 335 -11.86 -13.46 1.42
CA GLU A 335 -12.24 -12.81 2.68
C GLU A 335 -12.26 -13.79 3.87
N GLU A 336 -12.71 -15.02 3.66
CA GLU A 336 -12.61 -16.06 4.70
C GLU A 336 -11.15 -16.42 4.98
N ARG A 337 -10.31 -16.52 3.94
CA ARG A 337 -8.88 -16.81 4.09
C ARG A 337 -8.11 -15.72 4.83
N SER A 338 -8.48 -14.43 4.70
CA SER A 338 -7.84 -13.34 5.46
C SER A 338 -8.05 -13.46 6.97
N CYS A 339 -9.16 -14.07 7.39
CA CYS A 339 -9.51 -14.21 8.80
C CYS A 339 -9.18 -15.60 9.37
N ASP A 340 -8.64 -16.51 8.55
CA ASP A 340 -8.22 -17.85 9.00
C ASP A 340 -6.82 -17.79 9.63
N TRP A 341 -6.80 -17.76 10.96
CA TRP A 341 -5.58 -17.70 11.77
C TRP A 341 -4.67 -18.94 11.65
N ALA A 342 -5.19 -20.07 11.16
CA ALA A 342 -4.43 -21.30 10.93
C ALA A 342 -3.82 -21.34 9.51
N ASN A 343 -4.25 -20.44 8.62
CA ASN A 343 -3.80 -20.43 7.24
C ASN A 343 -2.38 -19.84 7.13
N PRO A 344 -1.36 -20.63 6.76
CA PRO A 344 -0.01 -20.09 6.61
C PRO A 344 0.11 -19.18 5.37
N ARG A 345 -0.83 -19.27 4.43
CA ARG A 345 -0.81 -18.56 3.14
C ARG A 345 -2.18 -17.92 2.84
N PRO A 346 -2.53 -16.81 3.50
CA PRO A 346 -3.75 -16.06 3.18
C PRO A 346 -3.73 -15.57 1.72
N GLU A 347 -2.57 -15.08 1.26
CA GLU A 347 -2.28 -14.68 -0.12
C GLU A 347 -0.81 -14.99 -0.48
N TRP A 348 -0.41 -14.69 -1.73
CA TRP A 348 0.98 -14.82 -2.20
C TRP A 348 1.88 -13.63 -1.87
N GLY A 349 1.31 -12.50 -1.41
CA GLY A 349 2.04 -11.25 -1.31
C GLY A 349 2.61 -10.85 -2.67
N LEU A 350 3.88 -10.45 -2.68
CA LEU A 350 4.58 -10.00 -3.90
C LEU A 350 5.33 -11.16 -4.60
N ALA A 351 5.06 -12.42 -4.24
CA ALA A 351 5.67 -13.57 -4.90
C ALA A 351 5.32 -13.61 -6.39
N GLY A 352 6.25 -14.10 -7.21
CA GLY A 352 6.15 -14.04 -8.68
C GLY A 352 6.48 -12.69 -9.32
N ASN A 353 6.79 -11.64 -8.55
CA ASN A 353 7.27 -10.38 -9.12
C ASN A 353 8.52 -10.61 -10.01
N GLY A 354 8.55 -10.00 -11.18
CA GLY A 354 9.61 -10.18 -12.17
C GLY A 354 9.93 -8.94 -13.00
N ALA A 355 9.03 -7.97 -13.09
CA ALA A 355 9.28 -6.74 -13.84
C ALA A 355 8.82 -5.47 -13.13
N PHE A 356 9.40 -4.34 -13.50
CA PHE A 356 8.94 -3.00 -13.14
C PHE A 356 8.84 -2.14 -14.40
N LEU A 357 7.62 -1.76 -14.77
CA LEU A 357 7.36 -0.89 -15.90
C LEU A 357 7.19 0.56 -15.43
N ILE A 358 8.06 1.43 -15.91
CA ILE A 358 8.01 2.88 -15.70
C ILE A 358 7.68 3.53 -17.04
N GLY A 359 6.47 4.05 -17.19
CA GLY A 359 6.04 4.67 -18.44
C GLY A 359 4.56 4.98 -18.48
N ARG A 360 4.08 5.38 -19.65
CA ARG A 360 2.68 5.72 -19.88
C ARG A 360 1.79 4.48 -19.75
N ARG A 361 0.57 4.64 -19.23
CA ARG A 361 -0.37 3.53 -18.99
C ARG A 361 -0.67 2.76 -20.28
N LYS A 362 -0.66 3.43 -21.44
CA LYS A 362 -0.90 2.85 -22.77
C LYS A 362 0.01 1.68 -23.11
N LEU A 363 1.20 1.59 -22.51
CA LEU A 363 2.15 0.52 -22.75
C LEU A 363 1.69 -0.83 -22.20
N SER A 364 0.89 -0.81 -21.12
CA SER A 364 0.43 -2.01 -20.43
C SER A 364 -1.09 -2.12 -20.36
N ARG A 365 -1.81 -1.18 -20.95
CA ARG A 365 -3.27 -1.18 -20.98
C ARG A 365 -3.75 -2.44 -21.71
N GLU A 366 -4.77 -3.11 -21.16
CA GLU A 366 -5.35 -4.37 -21.69
C GLU A 366 -4.43 -5.61 -21.68
N LEU A 367 -3.14 -5.46 -21.36
CA LEU A 367 -2.24 -6.61 -21.19
C LEU A 367 -2.52 -7.32 -19.86
N ASP A 368 -2.55 -8.64 -19.88
CA ASP A 368 -2.44 -9.46 -18.68
C ASP A 368 -0.96 -9.73 -18.39
N LEU A 369 -0.41 -9.01 -17.40
CA LEU A 369 0.98 -9.18 -16.97
C LEU A 369 1.11 -10.22 -15.84
N GLY A 370 0.04 -10.97 -15.57
CA GLY A 370 0.03 -12.11 -14.68
C GLY A 370 0.21 -11.77 -13.20
N GLY A 371 -0.01 -10.53 -12.77
CA GLY A 371 0.30 -10.08 -11.40
C GLY A 371 1.80 -10.09 -11.09
N ARG A 372 2.66 -9.95 -12.09
CA ARG A 372 4.13 -10.07 -11.96
C ARG A 372 4.88 -8.76 -12.13
N SER A 373 4.18 -7.69 -12.49
CA SER A 373 4.79 -6.41 -12.85
C SER A 373 4.40 -5.31 -11.88
N PHE A 374 5.41 -4.64 -11.31
CA PHE A 374 5.18 -3.34 -10.69
C PHE A 374 4.89 -2.33 -11.80
N LEU A 375 3.97 -1.40 -11.57
CA LEU A 375 3.55 -0.43 -12.59
C LEU A 375 3.62 0.99 -12.05
N HIS A 376 4.48 1.83 -12.62
CA HIS A 376 4.58 3.26 -12.29
C HIS A 376 4.25 4.12 -13.52
N SER A 377 3.25 4.98 -13.39
CA SER A 377 2.88 5.94 -14.42
C SER A 377 3.93 7.04 -14.51
N TYR A 378 4.40 7.33 -15.72
CA TYR A 378 5.40 8.34 -16.03
C TYR A 378 5.18 8.80 -17.47
N ASP A 379 5.34 10.10 -17.77
CA ASP A 379 5.24 10.64 -19.12
C ASP A 379 6.60 11.25 -19.56
N PRO A 380 7.36 10.58 -20.44
CA PRO A 380 8.67 11.07 -20.87
C PRO A 380 8.60 12.38 -21.66
N VAL A 381 7.45 12.69 -22.27
CA VAL A 381 7.28 13.93 -23.07
C VAL A 381 7.30 15.15 -22.15
N ALA A 382 6.82 15.02 -20.92
CA ALA A 382 6.81 16.09 -19.92
C ALA A 382 8.13 16.16 -19.10
N ASP A 383 9.09 15.27 -19.36
CA ASP A 383 10.34 15.14 -18.62
C ASP A 383 11.53 14.83 -19.54
N PRO A 384 11.83 15.70 -20.54
CA PRO A 384 12.87 15.42 -21.54
C PRO A 384 14.27 15.30 -20.96
N GLU A 385 14.58 15.98 -19.85
CA GLU A 385 15.86 15.87 -19.15
C GLU A 385 15.88 14.76 -18.07
N GLY A 386 14.75 14.08 -17.81
CA GLY A 386 14.69 12.97 -16.88
C GLY A 386 14.71 13.34 -15.40
N ALA A 387 14.36 14.57 -15.01
CA ALA A 387 14.38 15.00 -13.60
C ALA A 387 13.33 14.27 -12.73
N ILE A 388 12.16 13.96 -13.31
CA ILE A 388 11.17 13.12 -12.64
C ILE A 388 11.64 11.67 -12.64
N LEU A 389 12.13 11.18 -13.77
CA LEU A 389 12.64 9.81 -13.89
C LEU A 389 13.78 9.53 -12.92
N GLU A 390 14.68 10.50 -12.70
CA GLU A 390 15.78 10.40 -11.74
C GLU A 390 15.28 10.09 -10.33
N LYS A 391 14.18 10.74 -9.89
CA LYS A 391 13.53 10.45 -8.61
C LYS A 391 12.89 9.06 -8.58
N ILE A 392 12.29 8.62 -9.68
CA ILE A 392 11.69 7.28 -9.80
C ILE A 392 12.78 6.19 -9.73
N MET A 393 13.90 6.39 -10.43
CA MET A 393 15.04 5.47 -10.45
C MET A 393 15.77 5.41 -9.10
N THR A 394 15.85 6.51 -8.38
CA THR A 394 16.58 6.56 -7.09
C THR A 394 15.74 6.20 -5.87
N ALA A 395 14.42 6.04 -6.00
CA ALA A 395 13.57 5.60 -4.91
C ALA A 395 12.68 4.40 -5.30
N PRO A 396 11.55 4.55 -6.03
CA PRO A 396 10.71 3.42 -6.43
C PRO A 396 11.45 2.21 -7.03
N LEU A 397 12.38 2.44 -7.97
CA LEU A 397 13.12 1.34 -8.61
C LEU A 397 13.97 0.56 -7.60
N ILE A 398 14.68 1.25 -6.71
CA ILE A 398 15.46 0.62 -5.63
C ILE A 398 14.54 -0.16 -4.69
N VAL A 399 13.38 0.39 -4.31
CA VAL A 399 12.40 -0.32 -3.48
C VAL A 399 11.91 -1.59 -4.16
N THR A 400 11.55 -1.54 -5.45
CA THR A 400 11.11 -2.73 -6.19
C THR A 400 12.22 -3.78 -6.30
N GLN A 401 13.48 -3.34 -6.43
CA GLN A 401 14.64 -4.23 -6.43
C GLN A 401 14.86 -4.89 -5.07
N TRP A 402 14.70 -4.17 -3.95
CA TRP A 402 14.80 -4.74 -2.60
C TRP A 402 13.70 -5.75 -2.32
N ILE A 403 12.47 -5.46 -2.77
CA ILE A 403 11.36 -6.40 -2.70
C ILE A 403 11.73 -7.66 -3.49
N ASN A 404 12.11 -7.53 -4.77
CA ASN A 404 12.48 -8.66 -5.62
C ASN A 404 13.61 -9.49 -4.98
N ALA A 405 14.66 -8.85 -4.48
CA ALA A 405 15.78 -9.52 -3.81
C ALA A 405 15.35 -10.35 -2.60
N GLY A 406 14.42 -9.84 -1.78
CA GLY A 406 13.88 -10.57 -0.63
C GLY A 406 13.22 -11.90 -1.03
N TYR A 407 12.43 -11.89 -2.11
CA TYR A 407 11.82 -13.11 -2.66
C TYR A 407 12.84 -13.99 -3.37
N TYR A 408 13.77 -13.39 -4.14
CA TYR A 408 14.84 -14.09 -4.86
C TYR A 408 15.67 -14.94 -3.92
N PHE A 409 16.26 -14.34 -2.88
CA PHE A 409 17.15 -15.07 -1.98
C PHE A 409 16.39 -16.11 -1.16
N SER A 410 15.16 -15.79 -0.71
CA SER A 410 14.30 -16.74 -0.01
C SER A 410 13.87 -17.92 -0.88
N ALA A 411 13.83 -17.75 -2.21
CA ALA A 411 13.53 -18.83 -3.15
C ALA A 411 14.78 -19.66 -3.50
N VAL A 412 15.97 -19.05 -3.60
CA VAL A 412 17.25 -19.74 -3.84
C VAL A 412 17.61 -20.69 -2.70
N ASP A 413 17.56 -20.20 -1.46
CA ASP A 413 17.78 -21.01 -0.26
C ASP A 413 16.76 -20.65 0.82
N PRO A 414 15.62 -21.37 0.89
CA PRO A 414 14.58 -21.13 1.88
C PRO A 414 15.03 -21.30 3.34
N HIS A 415 16.16 -21.95 3.60
CA HIS A 415 16.67 -22.20 4.95
C HIS A 415 17.78 -21.23 5.35
N GLY A 416 18.73 -20.95 4.44
CA GLY A 416 19.84 -20.03 4.69
C GLY A 416 19.47 -18.56 4.52
N TYR A 417 18.73 -18.24 3.45
CA TYR A 417 18.32 -16.87 3.14
C TYR A 417 16.82 -16.60 3.32
N GLY A 418 16.01 -17.66 3.43
CA GLY A 418 14.62 -17.59 3.85
C GLY A 418 14.47 -17.69 5.37
N SER A 419 13.29 -18.12 5.80
CA SER A 419 12.99 -18.41 7.20
C SER A 419 12.38 -19.80 7.41
N GLY A 420 12.65 -20.75 6.53
CA GLY A 420 12.10 -22.10 6.60
C GLY A 420 10.55 -22.13 6.62
N SER A 421 9.98 -23.09 7.33
CA SER A 421 8.52 -23.29 7.37
C SER A 421 7.83 -22.36 8.36
N LYS A 422 6.85 -21.59 7.89
CA LYS A 422 6.00 -20.71 8.71
C LYS A 422 5.29 -21.43 9.87
N VAL A 423 5.06 -22.73 9.74
CA VAL A 423 4.37 -23.54 10.77
C VAL A 423 5.19 -23.63 12.07
N LEU A 424 6.50 -23.43 12.02
CA LEU A 424 7.41 -23.58 13.16
C LEU A 424 7.91 -22.23 13.71
N HIS A 425 7.33 -21.14 13.25
CA HIS A 425 7.83 -19.79 13.48
C HIS A 425 7.60 -19.28 14.90
N ASN A 426 8.67 -18.81 15.52
CA ASN A 426 8.65 -18.00 16.74
C ASN A 426 9.25 -16.62 16.43
N VAL A 427 8.48 -15.55 16.67
CA VAL A 427 8.94 -14.17 16.49
C VAL A 427 9.90 -13.80 17.60
N VAL A 428 11.10 -13.33 17.24
CA VAL A 428 12.15 -12.97 18.22
C VAL A 428 12.46 -11.48 18.10
N GLY A 429 12.09 -10.74 19.15
CA GLY A 429 12.41 -9.31 19.30
C GLY A 429 11.85 -8.39 18.22
N GLY A 430 10.95 -8.88 17.36
CA GLY A 430 10.50 -8.17 16.15
C GLY A 430 11.59 -7.98 15.09
N VAL A 431 12.74 -8.65 15.26
CA VAL A 431 13.87 -8.56 14.33
C VAL A 431 13.79 -9.70 13.32
N GLY A 432 13.55 -10.93 13.77
CA GLY A 432 13.47 -12.09 12.88
C GLY A 432 12.73 -13.28 13.50
N MET A 433 12.89 -14.44 12.88
CA MET A 433 12.19 -15.67 13.20
C MET A 433 13.17 -16.76 13.67
N MET A 434 12.76 -17.54 14.67
CA MET A 434 13.36 -18.83 14.98
C MET A 434 12.42 -19.96 14.58
N LEU A 435 13.00 -21.09 14.15
CA LEU A 435 12.30 -22.33 13.90
C LEU A 435 12.29 -23.20 15.16
N GLY A 436 11.11 -23.37 15.74
CA GLY A 436 10.95 -24.13 16.98
C GLY A 436 11.67 -23.46 18.15
N THR A 437 12.13 -24.25 19.11
CA THR A 437 12.74 -23.76 20.35
C THR A 437 14.23 -23.46 20.23
N GLN A 438 14.91 -24.00 19.21
CA GLN A 438 16.36 -23.87 19.01
C GLN A 438 16.66 -23.81 17.50
N SER A 439 17.02 -22.63 17.01
CA SER A 439 17.54 -22.41 15.66
C SER A 439 18.35 -21.11 15.61
N ASP A 440 19.04 -20.85 14.50
CA ASP A 440 19.55 -19.52 14.20
C ASP A 440 18.40 -18.53 13.94
N LEU A 441 18.69 -17.24 14.09
CA LEU A 441 17.77 -16.16 13.74
C LEU A 441 17.70 -15.98 12.23
N GLN A 442 16.50 -16.05 11.66
CA GLN A 442 16.25 -15.95 10.22
C GLN A 442 15.46 -14.68 9.88
N MET A 443 15.81 -14.02 8.78
CA MET A 443 15.28 -12.70 8.39
C MET A 443 14.51 -12.71 7.05
N GLY A 444 14.61 -13.81 6.29
CA GLY A 444 13.97 -13.92 4.99
C GLY A 444 12.50 -14.32 5.05
N PHE A 445 11.92 -14.56 3.87
CA PHE A 445 10.53 -15.00 3.75
C PHE A 445 10.35 -16.49 4.00
N PRO A 446 9.18 -16.91 4.51
CA PRO A 446 8.91 -18.32 4.74
C PRO A 446 8.75 -19.07 3.43
N LEU A 447 9.03 -20.37 3.48
CA LEU A 447 8.85 -21.30 2.36
C LEU A 447 7.45 -21.20 1.76
N GLN A 448 6.43 -21.01 2.59
CA GLN A 448 5.05 -20.87 2.12
C GLN A 448 4.80 -19.63 1.26
N THR A 449 5.62 -18.58 1.39
CA THR A 449 5.52 -17.37 0.55
C THR A 449 6.12 -17.58 -0.84
N VAL A 450 7.11 -18.47 -0.99
CA VAL A 450 7.84 -18.66 -2.25
C VAL A 450 7.53 -19.97 -2.96
N ASN A 451 6.92 -20.94 -2.28
CA ASN A 451 6.74 -22.30 -2.77
C ASN A 451 5.35 -22.87 -2.38
N ASN A 452 4.76 -23.70 -3.25
CA ASN A 452 3.45 -24.34 -3.03
C ASN A 452 3.54 -25.79 -2.48
N GLY A 453 4.75 -26.28 -2.20
CA GLY A 453 5.08 -27.64 -1.78
C GLY A 453 5.56 -28.56 -2.92
N LYS A 454 5.39 -28.15 -4.19
CA LYS A 454 5.84 -28.91 -5.37
C LYS A 454 6.76 -28.09 -6.27
N THR A 455 6.44 -26.81 -6.46
CA THR A 455 7.17 -25.89 -7.33
C THR A 455 7.41 -24.58 -6.61
N HIS A 456 8.52 -23.92 -6.96
CA HIS A 456 8.74 -22.53 -6.61
C HIS A 456 7.68 -21.70 -7.35
N TYR A 457 6.82 -21.03 -6.59
CA TYR A 457 5.86 -20.08 -7.16
C TYR A 457 6.58 -18.78 -7.53
N HIS A 458 7.49 -18.31 -6.66
CA HIS A 458 8.44 -17.28 -7.05
C HIS A 458 9.68 -17.94 -7.66
N GLU A 459 9.86 -17.75 -8.96
CA GLU A 459 11.09 -18.10 -9.65
C GLU A 459 12.21 -17.16 -9.17
N PRO A 460 13.40 -17.66 -8.80
CA PRO A 460 14.51 -16.82 -8.38
C PRO A 460 15.10 -16.10 -9.60
N MET A 461 14.43 -15.03 -10.02
CA MET A 461 14.84 -14.15 -11.12
C MET A 461 15.10 -12.74 -10.62
N ARG A 462 16.10 -12.11 -11.23
CA ARG A 462 16.41 -10.69 -11.00
C ARG A 462 15.38 -9.83 -11.72
N LEU A 463 14.98 -8.74 -11.09
CA LEU A 463 13.96 -7.82 -11.61
C LEU A 463 14.38 -7.20 -12.96
N LEU A 464 13.47 -7.24 -13.92
CA LEU A 464 13.56 -6.52 -15.19
C LEU A 464 12.92 -5.12 -15.07
N ALA A 465 13.71 -4.06 -15.19
CA ALA A 465 13.20 -2.70 -15.31
C ALA A 465 12.99 -2.35 -16.78
N ILE A 466 11.77 -1.95 -17.14
CA ILE A 466 11.43 -1.42 -18.48
C ILE A 466 11.06 0.05 -18.30
N ILE A 467 11.82 0.94 -18.94
CA ILE A 467 11.67 2.39 -18.78
C ILE A 467 11.36 3.03 -20.13
N GLU A 468 10.22 3.70 -20.23
CA GLU A 468 9.85 4.50 -21.40
C GLU A 468 10.60 5.84 -21.38
N GLN A 469 11.83 5.86 -21.87
CA GLN A 469 12.68 7.05 -22.01
C GLN A 469 13.87 6.72 -22.94
N THR A 470 14.49 7.73 -23.54
CA THR A 470 15.67 7.56 -24.40
C THR A 470 16.86 6.97 -23.61
N PRO A 471 17.67 6.10 -24.25
CA PRO A 471 18.90 5.56 -23.67
C PRO A 471 19.84 6.62 -23.07
N ASN A 472 19.95 7.78 -23.72
CA ASN A 472 20.83 8.86 -23.30
C ASN A 472 20.43 9.46 -21.95
N VAL A 473 19.14 9.74 -21.76
CA VAL A 473 18.62 10.29 -20.50
C VAL A 473 18.82 9.28 -19.37
N ILE A 474 18.47 8.00 -19.60
CA ILE A 474 18.64 6.93 -18.62
C ILE A 474 20.13 6.77 -18.24
N SER A 475 21.04 6.72 -19.23
CA SER A 475 22.49 6.68 -18.99
C SER A 475 22.97 7.85 -18.13
N SER A 476 22.49 9.06 -18.40
CA SER A 476 22.89 10.25 -17.65
C SER A 476 22.49 10.15 -16.17
N ILE A 477 21.34 9.57 -15.87
CA ILE A 477 20.87 9.34 -14.50
C ILE A 477 21.74 8.27 -13.82
N ILE A 478 22.01 7.15 -14.49
CA ILE A 478 22.86 6.08 -13.94
C ILE A 478 24.24 6.64 -13.57
N GLN A 479 24.85 7.45 -14.43
CA GLN A 479 26.17 8.04 -14.19
C GLN A 479 26.24 8.96 -12.96
N LYS A 480 25.13 9.61 -12.59
CA LYS A 480 25.07 10.47 -11.39
C LYS A 480 25.05 9.66 -10.07
N HIS A 481 24.54 8.42 -10.10
CA HIS A 481 24.20 7.67 -8.89
C HIS A 481 24.98 6.35 -8.79
N ALA A 482 25.92 6.28 -7.86
CA ALA A 482 26.75 5.08 -7.64
C ALA A 482 25.93 3.83 -7.35
N ILE A 483 24.81 3.95 -6.64
CA ILE A 483 23.92 2.82 -6.35
C ILE A 483 23.28 2.25 -7.63
N LEU A 484 22.91 3.09 -8.59
CA LEU A 484 22.36 2.64 -9.86
C LEU A 484 23.43 1.94 -10.71
N GLN A 485 24.64 2.49 -10.74
CA GLN A 485 25.78 1.83 -11.38
C GLN A 485 26.03 0.45 -10.77
N GLN A 486 26.05 0.34 -9.44
CA GLN A 486 26.22 -0.96 -8.78
C GLN A 486 25.11 -1.95 -9.10
N LEU A 487 23.85 -1.50 -9.18
CA LEU A 487 22.72 -2.37 -9.50
C LEU A 487 22.77 -2.87 -10.96
N PHE A 488 23.09 -2.00 -11.92
CA PHE A 488 23.09 -2.36 -13.34
C PHE A 488 24.41 -2.99 -13.81
N HIS A 489 25.56 -2.46 -13.40
CA HIS A 489 26.89 -2.96 -13.81
C HIS A 489 27.25 -4.30 -13.18
N ASN A 490 26.70 -4.62 -12.01
CA ASN A 490 26.80 -5.97 -11.42
C ASN A 490 25.60 -6.86 -11.76
N GLU A 491 24.74 -6.41 -12.69
CA GLU A 491 23.58 -7.16 -13.19
C GLU A 491 22.56 -7.56 -12.11
N TRP A 492 22.51 -6.88 -10.97
CA TRP A 492 21.46 -7.09 -9.97
C TRP A 492 20.08 -6.68 -10.48
N LEU A 493 20.04 -5.80 -11.48
CA LEU A 493 18.87 -5.44 -12.27
C LEU A 493 19.17 -5.60 -13.77
N THR A 494 18.20 -6.12 -14.51
CA THR A 494 18.20 -6.03 -15.98
C THR A 494 17.45 -4.77 -16.39
N LEU A 495 17.98 -4.00 -17.33
CA LEU A 495 17.37 -2.75 -17.77
C LEU A 495 17.12 -2.75 -19.27
N VAL A 496 15.90 -2.38 -19.64
CA VAL A 496 15.48 -2.13 -21.01
C VAL A 496 14.87 -0.74 -21.11
N ALA A 497 15.38 0.07 -22.02
CA ALA A 497 14.77 1.33 -22.44
C ALA A 497 13.81 1.06 -23.58
N LEU A 498 12.64 1.69 -23.54
CA LEU A 498 11.73 1.85 -24.67
C LEU A 498 11.83 3.30 -25.11
N ASP A 499 12.45 3.56 -26.26
CA ASP A 499 12.61 4.93 -26.73
C ASP A 499 11.23 5.50 -27.12
N PRO A 500 10.80 6.63 -26.55
CA PRO A 500 9.46 7.17 -26.77
C PRO A 500 9.25 7.75 -28.18
N ASN A 501 10.32 7.90 -28.99
CA ASN A 501 10.26 8.51 -30.32
C ASN A 501 10.02 7.47 -31.43
N ASP A 502 10.72 6.34 -31.39
CA ASP A 502 10.67 5.29 -32.41
C ASP A 502 10.09 3.96 -31.90
N PHE A 503 9.86 3.85 -30.59
CA PHE A 503 9.37 2.64 -29.90
C PHE A 503 10.31 1.43 -30.03
N GLU A 504 11.60 1.66 -30.26
CA GLU A 504 12.61 0.60 -30.21
C GLU A 504 13.01 0.25 -28.77
N PHE A 505 13.28 -1.03 -28.55
CA PHE A 505 13.78 -1.54 -27.27
C PHE A 505 15.30 -1.60 -27.29
N HIS A 506 15.93 -1.07 -26.25
CA HIS A 506 17.37 -1.12 -26.05
C HIS A 506 17.68 -1.72 -24.68
N ARG A 507 18.55 -2.73 -24.60
CA ARG A 507 19.03 -3.30 -23.35
C ARG A 507 20.33 -2.61 -22.92
N TYR A 508 20.41 -2.28 -21.64
CA TYR A 508 21.62 -1.72 -21.03
C TYR A 508 22.55 -2.85 -20.60
N ASN A 509 23.83 -2.74 -20.97
CA ASN A 509 24.86 -3.72 -20.68
C ASN A 509 25.73 -3.31 -19.48
N PRO A 510 26.40 -4.28 -18.83
CA PRO A 510 27.27 -4.02 -17.68
C PRO A 510 28.42 -3.05 -17.96
N ASP A 511 28.86 -2.95 -19.21
CA ASP A 511 29.91 -2.04 -19.69
C ASP A 511 29.40 -0.63 -20.04
N ALA A 512 28.18 -0.31 -19.61
CA ALA A 512 27.48 0.95 -19.87
C ALA A 512 27.13 1.23 -21.34
N THR A 513 27.10 0.19 -22.18
CA THR A 513 26.61 0.27 -23.57
C THR A 513 25.12 -0.08 -23.68
N TRP A 514 24.52 0.27 -24.82
CA TRP A 514 23.16 -0.12 -25.17
C TRP A 514 23.17 -1.00 -26.40
N GLU A 515 22.46 -2.12 -26.36
CA GLU A 515 22.21 -2.99 -27.51
C GLU A 515 20.73 -2.95 -27.90
N ARG A 516 20.42 -2.89 -29.20
CA ARG A 516 19.03 -3.01 -29.66
C ARG A 516 18.54 -4.44 -29.39
N VAL A 517 17.32 -4.55 -28.89
CA VAL A 517 16.65 -5.83 -28.67
C VAL A 517 15.52 -5.98 -29.69
N ASP A 518 15.63 -7.00 -30.53
CA ASP A 518 14.53 -7.38 -31.40
C ASP A 518 13.54 -8.23 -30.59
N VAL A 519 12.37 -7.67 -30.33
CA VAL A 519 11.28 -8.39 -29.65
C VAL A 519 10.54 -9.21 -30.72
N PRO A 520 10.34 -10.53 -30.51
CA PRO A 520 9.76 -11.44 -31.50
C PRO A 520 8.31 -11.14 -31.89
#